data_AF-A0A8B6FZ87-F1
#
_entry.id   AF-A0A8B6FZ87-F1
#
_cell.length_a   1.000
_cell.length_b   1.000
_cell.length_c   1.000
_cell.angle_alpha   90.00
_cell.angle_beta   90.00
_cell.angle_gamma   90.00
#
_symmetry.space_group_name_H-M   'P 1'
#
loop_
_entity.id
_entity.type
_entity.pdbx_description
1 polymer ?
#
loop_
_entity_poly.entity_id
_entity_poly.type
_entity_poly.pdbx_seq_one_letter_code
_entity_poly.pdbx_strand_id
1 'polypeptide(L)'
;MHRTYLINGTDNLYATPKEVGIPMIVITFCSIVISSVVVIVLIKTKKGNFFNWRVIDRFSLYTVICDILFYFSQTAYGTHDWLEKLLNIEISKLECTIYGVLIMEFLLSQVILNTTTAMYAFNLVIRGRKMPLGKWDAYLLCPAFGIPLVLLTTSAFFNQFGRNPVACLLKEERGILSIHFLQIALFFLVSLAIITGLYISMWIYIRRQTTAMNSTFGQQSAVNARRLALNLSLYVLIHVIQFGANAIEATWIAIEEPPVGVRYATIFIGATGGIMNGAVYLTVHKN
;
A
#
# COMPACT_ATOMS: atom_id res chain seq x y z
N MET A 1 22.06 -35.74 32.75
CA MET A 1 20.96 -34.76 32.81
C MET A 1 20.65 -34.29 31.39
N HIS A 2 19.79 -35.04 30.69
CA HIS A 2 19.24 -34.63 29.40
C HIS A 2 18.11 -33.63 29.67
N ARG A 3 18.26 -32.40 29.17
CA ARG A 3 17.19 -31.41 29.19
C ARG A 3 16.38 -31.60 27.91
N THR A 4 15.29 -32.34 28.02
CA THR A 4 14.27 -32.52 26.98
C THR A 4 13.61 -31.16 26.73
N TYR A 5 13.83 -30.59 25.54
CA TYR A 5 13.02 -29.47 25.09
C TYR A 5 11.64 -30.02 24.74
N LEU A 6 10.64 -29.66 25.56
CA LEU A 6 9.24 -29.78 25.19
C LEU A 6 9.01 -28.85 24.00
N ILE A 7 9.03 -29.43 22.80
CA ILE A 7 8.50 -28.81 21.59
C ILE A 7 7.01 -28.59 21.87
N ASN A 8 6.62 -27.35 22.10
CA ASN A 8 5.23 -26.98 22.34
C ASN A 8 4.44 -27.30 21.07
N GLY A 9 3.39 -28.11 21.19
CA GLY A 9 2.59 -28.64 20.08
C GLY A 9 1.78 -27.61 19.28
N THR A 10 2.06 -26.32 19.40
CA THR A 10 1.43 -25.22 18.67
C THR A 10 2.22 -24.77 17.44
N ASP A 11 3.50 -25.12 17.33
CA ASP A 11 4.38 -24.60 16.26
C ASP A 11 4.12 -25.26 14.89
N ASN A 12 3.40 -26.38 14.86
CA ASN A 12 3.07 -27.11 13.63
C ASN A 12 1.76 -26.66 12.96
N LEU A 13 0.92 -25.83 13.60
CA LEU A 13 -0.33 -25.35 12.99
C LEU A 13 -0.16 -24.09 12.12
N TYR A 14 0.99 -23.44 12.23
CA TYR A 14 1.30 -22.15 11.58
C TYR A 14 2.41 -22.26 10.53
N ALA A 15 2.83 -23.48 10.19
CA ALA A 15 3.74 -23.68 9.07
C ALA A 15 3.06 -23.20 7.79
N THR A 16 3.59 -22.12 7.20
CA THR A 16 3.31 -21.83 5.80
C THR A 16 3.59 -23.09 4.99
N PRO A 17 2.65 -23.57 4.15
CA PRO A 17 2.99 -24.60 3.19
C PRO A 17 4.24 -24.11 2.45
N LYS A 18 5.27 -24.95 2.34
CA LYS A 18 6.53 -24.61 1.63
C LYS A 18 6.26 -24.01 0.24
N GLU A 19 5.10 -24.34 -0.32
CA GLU A 19 4.57 -23.90 -1.61
C GLU A 19 4.18 -22.41 -1.67
N VAL A 20 3.92 -21.71 -0.55
CA VAL A 20 3.43 -20.32 -0.59
C VAL A 20 4.54 -19.27 -0.48
N GLY A 21 5.65 -19.59 0.19
CA GLY A 21 6.76 -18.65 0.37
C GLY A 21 7.43 -18.24 -0.96
N ILE A 22 7.64 -19.20 -1.87
CA ILE A 22 8.30 -18.93 -3.15
C ILE A 22 7.45 -18.03 -4.07
N PRO A 23 6.15 -18.32 -4.31
CA PRO A 23 5.29 -17.42 -5.08
C PRO A 23 5.24 -15.99 -4.52
N MET A 24 5.24 -15.84 -3.19
CA MET A 24 5.26 -14.54 -2.52
C MET A 24 6.55 -13.77 -2.78
N ILE A 25 7.72 -14.43 -2.69
CA ILE A 25 9.01 -13.82 -3.03
C ILE A 25 9.02 -13.40 -4.50
N VAL A 26 8.57 -14.26 -5.41
CA VAL A 26 8.57 -13.97 -6.85
C VAL A 26 7.67 -12.77 -7.18
N ILE A 27 6.46 -12.73 -6.63
CA ILE A 27 5.50 -11.66 -6.97
C ILE A 27 5.90 -10.31 -6.36
N THR A 28 6.42 -10.30 -5.13
CA THR A 28 6.95 -9.08 -4.50
C THR A 28 8.18 -8.57 -5.24
N PHE A 29 9.08 -9.47 -5.67
CA PHE A 29 10.21 -9.10 -6.52
C PHE A 29 9.77 -8.53 -7.87
N CYS A 30 8.78 -9.13 -8.53
CA CYS A 30 8.19 -8.57 -9.75
C CYS A 30 7.61 -7.17 -9.52
N SER A 31 6.92 -6.94 -8.39
CA SER A 31 6.43 -5.64 -7.98
C SER A 31 7.55 -4.60 -7.79
N ILE A 32 8.71 -4.99 -7.22
CA ILE A 32 9.90 -4.14 -7.13
C ILE A 32 10.39 -3.75 -8.52
N VAL A 33 10.54 -4.73 -9.43
CA VAL A 33 11.04 -4.49 -10.78
C VAL A 33 10.14 -3.50 -11.54
N ILE A 34 8.83 -3.72 -11.53
CA ILE A 34 7.87 -2.84 -12.21
C ILE A 34 7.88 -1.44 -11.59
N SER A 35 7.87 -1.33 -10.26
CA SER A 35 7.94 -0.04 -9.57
C SER A 35 9.24 0.70 -9.90
N SER A 36 10.36 -0.01 -9.98
CA SER A 36 11.65 0.55 -10.38
C SER A 36 11.64 1.06 -11.82
N VAL A 37 10.99 0.34 -12.74
CA VAL A 37 10.79 0.81 -14.13
C VAL A 37 10.00 2.11 -14.13
N VAL A 38 8.95 2.24 -13.32
CA VAL A 38 8.18 3.50 -13.21
C VAL A 38 9.05 4.65 -12.71
N VAL A 39 9.90 4.43 -11.69
CA VAL A 39 10.85 5.46 -11.22
C VAL A 39 11.80 5.87 -12.34
N ILE A 40 12.38 4.91 -13.07
CA ILE A 40 13.29 5.21 -14.18
C ILE A 40 12.58 6.02 -15.27
N VAL A 41 11.35 5.66 -15.62
CA VAL A 41 10.54 6.40 -16.60
C VAL A 41 10.25 7.81 -16.10
N LEU A 42 9.85 8.00 -14.84
CA LEU A 42 9.64 9.31 -14.23
C LEU A 42 10.90 10.18 -14.32
N ILE A 43 12.04 9.67 -13.88
CA ILE A 43 13.30 10.41 -13.88
C ILE A 43 13.76 10.77 -15.30
N LYS A 44 13.63 9.83 -16.26
CA LYS A 44 14.07 10.07 -17.65
C LYS A 44 13.14 11.01 -18.42
N THR A 45 11.84 11.00 -18.13
CA THR A 45 10.86 11.80 -18.87
C THR A 45 10.73 13.22 -18.37
N LYS A 46 11.02 13.48 -17.09
CA LYS A 46 10.88 14.81 -16.49
C LYS A 46 12.20 15.57 -16.53
N LYS A 47 12.17 16.78 -17.08
CA LYS A 47 13.34 17.69 -17.17
C LYS A 47 13.23 18.80 -16.11
N GLY A 48 14.38 19.24 -15.61
CA GLY A 48 14.49 20.35 -14.64
C GLY A 48 14.42 19.90 -13.18
N ASN A 49 14.52 20.86 -12.26
CA ASN A 49 14.56 20.61 -10.82
C ASN A 49 13.33 19.86 -10.33
N PHE A 50 13.54 18.85 -9.47
CA PHE A 50 12.50 18.00 -8.88
C PHE A 50 11.32 18.79 -8.29
N PHE A 51 11.60 19.86 -7.54
CA PHE A 51 10.57 20.70 -6.92
C PHE A 51 9.70 21.47 -7.92
N ASN A 52 10.13 21.59 -9.18
CA ASN A 52 9.37 22.22 -10.26
C ASN A 52 8.54 21.23 -11.07
N TRP A 53 8.64 19.92 -10.81
CA TRP A 53 7.82 18.92 -11.49
C TRP A 53 6.33 19.12 -11.17
N ARG A 54 5.43 18.57 -11.99
CA ARG A 54 3.99 18.61 -11.69
C ARG A 54 3.74 17.89 -10.37
N VAL A 55 2.81 18.41 -9.57
CA VAL A 55 2.44 17.82 -8.26
C VAL A 55 2.12 16.33 -8.41
N ILE A 56 1.31 15.97 -9.39
CA ILE A 56 0.95 14.57 -9.64
C ILE A 56 2.17 13.67 -9.92
N ASP A 57 3.17 14.18 -10.64
CA ASP A 57 4.40 13.44 -10.97
C ASP A 57 5.24 13.20 -9.70
N ARG A 58 5.30 14.18 -8.78
CA ARG A 58 6.02 14.03 -7.50
C ARG A 58 5.30 13.07 -6.56
N PHE A 59 3.98 13.15 -6.46
CA PHE A 59 3.19 12.22 -5.66
C PHE A 59 3.28 10.78 -6.19
N SER A 60 3.23 10.59 -7.51
CA SER A 60 3.49 9.28 -8.11
C SER A 60 4.88 8.77 -7.73
N LEU A 61 5.91 9.62 -7.73
CA LEU A 61 7.24 9.22 -7.27
C LEU A 61 7.24 8.79 -5.80
N TYR A 62 6.62 9.56 -4.91
CA TYR A 62 6.53 9.22 -3.48
C TYR A 62 5.83 7.87 -3.25
N THR A 63 4.68 7.66 -3.90
CA THR A 63 3.92 6.40 -3.80
C THR A 63 4.73 5.21 -4.33
N VAL A 64 5.43 5.37 -5.45
CA VAL A 64 6.25 4.30 -6.05
C VAL A 64 7.48 3.99 -5.21
N ILE A 65 8.08 4.98 -4.54
CA ILE A 65 9.15 4.74 -3.57
C ILE A 65 8.61 3.94 -2.36
N CYS A 66 7.42 4.26 -1.86
CA CYS A 66 6.75 3.44 -0.84
C CYS A 66 6.53 2.00 -1.32
N ASP A 67 6.05 1.80 -2.54
CA ASP A 67 5.90 0.47 -3.14
C ASP A 67 7.23 -0.30 -3.13
N ILE A 68 8.31 0.30 -3.63
CA ILE A 68 9.63 -0.34 -3.66
C ILE A 68 10.07 -0.77 -2.25
N LEU A 69 9.97 0.13 -1.27
CA LEU A 69 10.43 -0.13 0.09
C LEU A 69 9.55 -1.17 0.81
N PHE A 70 8.23 -1.13 0.59
CA PHE A 70 7.29 -2.13 1.07
C PHE A 70 7.60 -3.52 0.50
N TYR A 71 7.69 -3.64 -0.83
CA TYR A 71 7.95 -4.92 -1.48
C TYR A 71 9.36 -5.44 -1.21
N PHE A 72 10.35 -4.56 -1.09
CA PHE A 72 11.69 -4.94 -0.68
C PHE A 72 11.68 -5.56 0.72
N SER A 73 10.97 -4.93 1.67
CA SER A 73 10.85 -5.44 3.04
C SER A 73 10.16 -6.80 3.08
N GLN A 74 9.09 -6.99 2.29
CA GLN A 74 8.43 -8.30 2.16
C GLN A 74 9.32 -9.36 1.49
N THR A 75 10.05 -8.99 0.44
CA THR A 75 10.96 -9.91 -0.27
C THR A 75 12.11 -10.35 0.64
N ALA A 76 12.66 -9.41 1.42
CA ALA A 76 13.73 -9.68 2.37
C ALA A 76 13.26 -10.61 3.49
N TYR A 77 12.08 -10.35 4.08
CA TYR A 77 11.48 -11.25 5.05
C TYR A 77 11.23 -12.64 4.45
N GLY A 78 10.58 -12.73 3.28
CA GLY A 78 10.26 -13.99 2.63
C GLY A 78 11.52 -14.82 2.32
N THR A 79 12.59 -14.16 1.89
CA THR A 79 13.89 -14.81 1.63
C THR A 79 14.53 -15.30 2.92
N HIS A 80 14.50 -14.51 3.99
CA HIS A 80 15.01 -14.92 5.30
C HIS A 80 14.21 -16.11 5.86
N ASP A 81 12.88 -16.07 5.80
CA ASP A 81 11.99 -17.17 6.22
C ASP A 81 12.26 -18.46 5.43
N TRP A 82 12.52 -18.34 4.12
CA TRP A 82 12.88 -19.47 3.29
C TRP A 82 14.28 -20.03 3.64
N LEU A 83 15.26 -19.17 3.90
CA LEU A 83 16.61 -19.57 4.30
C LEU A 83 16.63 -20.21 5.69
N GLU A 84 15.84 -19.72 6.64
CA GLU A 84 15.68 -20.34 7.96
C GLU A 84 15.22 -21.79 7.81
N LYS A 85 14.22 -22.05 6.97
CA LYS A 85 13.69 -23.40 6.71
C LYS A 85 14.70 -24.31 6.00
N LEU A 86 15.66 -23.76 5.26
CA LEU A 86 16.67 -24.52 4.50
C LEU A 86 17.94 -24.77 5.31
N LEU A 87 18.39 -23.77 6.08
CA LEU A 87 19.70 -23.70 6.72
C LEU A 87 19.63 -23.72 8.25
N ASN A 88 18.44 -23.75 8.85
CA ASN A 88 18.21 -23.66 10.30
C ASN A 88 18.83 -22.39 10.94
N ILE A 89 18.83 -21.28 10.20
CA ILE A 89 19.23 -19.96 10.72
C ILE A 89 17.98 -19.28 11.27
N GLU A 90 17.79 -19.29 12.58
CA GLU A 90 16.60 -18.71 13.22
C GLU A 90 16.53 -17.19 13.03
N ILE A 91 15.36 -16.69 12.62
CA ILE A 91 15.08 -15.25 12.60
C ILE A 91 14.98 -14.76 14.04
N SER A 92 15.83 -13.80 14.40
CA SER A 92 15.78 -13.19 15.73
C SER A 92 14.52 -12.34 15.89
N LYS A 93 14.07 -12.18 17.13
CA LYS A 93 12.93 -11.29 17.47
C LYS A 93 13.16 -9.85 17.00
N LEU A 94 14.40 -9.38 17.02
CA LEU A 94 14.77 -8.04 16.56
C LEU A 94 14.57 -7.90 15.05
N GLU A 95 15.06 -8.85 14.26
CA GLU A 95 14.91 -8.85 12.80
C GLU A 95 13.44 -8.90 12.39
N CYS A 96 12.64 -9.75 13.05
CA CYS A 96 11.19 -9.81 12.84
C CYS A 96 10.52 -8.46 13.10
N THR A 97 10.90 -7.79 14.19
CA THR A 97 10.37 -6.46 14.54
C THR A 97 10.75 -5.42 13.47
N ILE A 98 11.99 -5.45 12.98
CA ILE A 98 12.46 -4.53 11.92
C ILE A 98 11.66 -4.74 10.64
N TYR A 99 11.49 -5.99 10.18
CA TYR A 99 10.68 -6.28 8.99
C TYR A 99 9.24 -5.81 9.16
N GLY A 100 8.61 -6.10 10.31
CA GLY A 100 7.24 -5.70 10.57
C GLY A 100 7.02 -4.20 10.62
N VAL A 101 7.93 -3.46 11.25
CA VAL A 101 7.91 -1.99 11.27
C VAL A 101 8.03 -1.44 9.85
N LEU A 102 8.98 -1.92 9.04
CA LEU A 102 9.16 -1.43 7.67
C LEU A 102 7.96 -1.73 6.78
N ILE A 103 7.43 -2.96 6.83
CA ILE A 103 6.25 -3.36 6.05
C ILE A 103 5.05 -2.47 6.41
N MET A 104 4.77 -2.31 7.70
CA MET A 104 3.61 -1.52 8.15
C MET A 104 3.79 -0.01 7.90
N GLU A 105 5.02 0.51 8.04
CA GLU A 105 5.35 1.92 7.80
C GLU A 105 4.97 2.30 6.38
N PHE A 106 5.54 1.60 5.40
CA PHE A 106 5.32 1.95 4.00
C PHE A 106 3.90 1.68 3.55
N LEU A 107 3.23 0.67 4.13
CA LEU A 107 1.81 0.41 3.87
C LEU A 107 0.92 1.57 4.36
N LEU A 108 1.10 2.01 5.61
CA LEU A 108 0.31 3.09 6.19
C LEU A 108 0.62 4.44 5.54
N SER A 109 1.89 4.74 5.28
CA SER A 109 2.28 5.95 4.56
C SER A 109 1.68 6.00 3.16
N GLN A 110 1.61 4.87 2.46
CA GLN A 110 1.01 4.80 1.13
C GLN A 110 -0.49 5.16 1.15
N VAL A 111 -1.24 4.72 2.16
CA VAL A 111 -2.65 5.10 2.33
C VAL A 111 -2.80 6.62 2.49
N ILE A 112 -1.95 7.26 3.29
CA ILE A 112 -1.97 8.72 3.50
C ILE A 112 -1.65 9.45 2.19
N LEU A 113 -0.61 9.02 1.48
CA LEU A 113 -0.19 9.60 0.20
C LEU A 113 -1.28 9.48 -0.86
N ASN A 114 -1.92 8.31 -0.97
CA ASN A 114 -2.99 8.07 -1.94
C ASN A 114 -4.25 8.89 -1.61
N THR A 115 -4.61 8.98 -0.33
CA THR A 115 -5.72 9.84 0.12
C THR A 115 -5.45 11.31 -0.20
N THR A 116 -4.23 11.78 0.05
CA THR A 116 -3.83 13.16 -0.27
C THR A 116 -3.84 13.41 -1.78
N THR A 117 -3.35 12.46 -2.57
CA THR A 117 -3.38 12.53 -4.04
C THR A 117 -4.81 12.68 -4.54
N ALA A 118 -5.75 11.91 -3.98
CA ALA A 118 -7.17 11.99 -4.30
C ALA A 118 -7.76 13.37 -3.94
N MET A 119 -7.43 13.91 -2.76
CA MET A 119 -7.86 15.24 -2.33
C MET A 119 -7.31 16.35 -3.23
N TYR A 120 -6.04 16.25 -3.65
CA TYR A 120 -5.43 17.18 -4.58
C TYR A 120 -6.14 17.14 -5.95
N ALA A 121 -6.32 15.92 -6.50
CA ALA A 121 -7.01 15.73 -7.77
C ALA A 121 -8.44 16.29 -7.72
N PHE A 122 -9.17 16.06 -6.63
CA PHE A 122 -10.52 16.60 -6.44
C PHE A 122 -10.55 18.13 -6.45
N ASN A 123 -9.64 18.78 -5.71
CA ASN A 123 -9.58 20.25 -5.69
C ASN A 123 -9.19 20.84 -7.05
N LEU A 124 -8.32 20.15 -7.79
CA LEU A 124 -7.94 20.57 -9.14
C LEU A 124 -9.10 20.41 -10.12
N VAL A 125 -9.78 19.26 -10.14
CA VAL A 125 -10.82 18.92 -11.11
C VAL A 125 -12.12 19.68 -10.84
N ILE A 126 -12.60 19.70 -9.59
CA ILE A 126 -13.91 20.28 -9.28
C ILE A 126 -13.79 21.77 -8.95
N ARG A 127 -12.81 22.14 -8.13
CA ARG A 127 -12.67 23.54 -7.67
C ARG A 127 -11.77 24.38 -8.57
N GLY A 128 -11.04 23.77 -9.52
CA GLY A 128 -10.08 24.48 -10.37
C GLY A 128 -8.90 25.07 -9.60
N ARG A 129 -8.69 24.69 -8.34
CA ARG A 129 -7.67 25.29 -7.46
C ARG A 129 -6.46 24.38 -7.37
N LYS A 130 -5.29 24.93 -7.70
CA LYS A 130 -4.00 24.29 -7.45
C LYS A 130 -3.64 24.48 -5.98
N MET A 131 -3.40 23.40 -5.25
CA MET A 131 -2.77 23.50 -3.94
C MET A 131 -1.29 23.92 -4.12
N PRO A 132 -0.75 24.78 -3.24
CA PRO A 132 0.65 25.22 -3.32
C PRO A 132 1.61 24.10 -2.85
N LEU A 133 1.59 22.96 -3.53
CA LEU A 133 2.44 21.80 -3.23
C LEU A 133 3.75 21.92 -4.01
N GLY A 134 4.88 21.66 -3.36
CA GLY A 134 6.25 21.79 -3.87
C GLY A 134 7.18 22.14 -2.73
N LYS A 135 7.20 23.43 -2.37
CA LYS A 135 7.89 23.91 -1.14
C LYS A 135 7.29 23.33 0.13
N TRP A 136 6.00 22.97 0.09
CA TRP A 136 5.25 22.42 1.20
C TRP A 136 5.15 20.89 1.19
N ASP A 137 5.83 20.21 0.26
CA ASP A 137 5.82 18.74 0.21
C ASP A 137 6.34 18.15 1.52
N ALA A 138 7.34 18.78 2.16
CA ALA A 138 7.83 18.36 3.47
C ALA A 138 6.74 18.36 4.55
N TYR A 139 5.86 19.35 4.57
CA TYR A 139 4.76 19.42 5.55
C TYR A 139 3.70 18.35 5.34
N LEU A 140 3.67 17.72 4.16
CA LEU A 140 2.83 16.57 3.89
C LEU A 140 3.55 15.25 4.21
N LEU A 141 4.81 15.12 3.78
CA LEU A 141 5.59 13.91 3.98
C LEU A 141 5.89 13.68 5.47
N CYS A 142 6.14 14.75 6.24
CA CYS A 142 6.37 14.65 7.68
C CYS A 142 5.24 13.92 8.42
N PRO A 143 3.96 14.29 8.30
CA PRO A 143 2.89 13.52 8.92
C PRO A 143 2.65 12.16 8.24
N ALA A 144 2.86 12.05 6.92
CA ALA A 144 2.62 10.79 6.20
C ALA A 144 3.57 9.65 6.60
N PHE A 145 4.81 9.96 6.98
CA PHE A 145 5.78 8.97 7.48
C PHE A 145 5.95 9.08 9.00
N GLY A 146 5.94 10.28 9.56
CA GLY A 146 6.17 10.48 11.00
C GLY A 146 5.07 9.89 11.88
N ILE A 147 3.79 9.99 11.49
CA ILE A 147 2.69 9.42 12.30
C ILE A 147 2.76 7.88 12.32
N PRO A 148 2.82 7.18 11.18
CA PRO A 148 3.05 5.74 11.17
C PRO A 148 4.30 5.33 11.95
N LEU A 149 5.42 6.02 11.76
CA LEU A 149 6.68 5.66 12.40
C LEU A 149 6.61 5.76 13.92
N VAL A 150 6.01 6.82 14.47
CA VAL A 150 5.85 6.99 15.92
C VAL A 150 4.93 5.91 16.49
N LEU A 151 3.82 5.59 15.81
CA LEU A 151 2.91 4.53 16.26
C LEU A 151 3.61 3.17 16.25
N LEU A 152 4.28 2.81 15.16
CA LEU A 152 4.92 1.51 14.98
C LEU A 152 6.15 1.33 15.88
N THR A 153 6.95 2.38 16.08
CA THR A 153 8.08 2.34 17.03
C THR A 153 7.61 2.20 18.47
N THR A 154 6.48 2.83 18.83
CA THR A 154 5.84 2.63 20.14
C THR A 154 5.39 1.17 20.29
N SER A 155 4.71 0.60 19.30
CA SER A 155 4.34 -0.81 19.30
C SER A 155 5.55 -1.76 19.35
N ALA A 156 6.65 -1.41 18.68
CA ALA A 156 7.90 -2.16 18.74
C ALA A 156 8.52 -2.13 20.13
N PHE A 157 8.53 -0.96 20.78
CA PHE A 157 9.01 -0.80 22.16
C PHE A 157 8.23 -1.69 23.15
N PHE A 158 6.92 -1.81 22.94
CA PHE A 158 6.05 -2.71 23.73
C PHE A 158 6.09 -4.19 23.30
N ASN A 159 7.04 -4.59 22.43
CA ASN A 159 7.18 -5.97 21.95
C ASN A 159 5.90 -6.55 21.32
N GLN A 160 5.13 -5.69 20.64
CA GLN A 160 3.86 -6.05 20.01
C GLN A 160 4.03 -6.67 18.62
N PHE A 161 5.25 -6.79 18.09
CA PHE A 161 5.50 -7.51 16.83
C PHE A 161 5.78 -8.99 17.08
N GLY A 162 5.27 -9.83 16.18
CA GLY A 162 5.41 -11.27 16.22
C GLY A 162 5.37 -11.88 14.83
N ARG A 163 5.79 -13.14 14.77
CA ARG A 163 5.81 -13.92 13.54
C ARG A 163 4.42 -14.49 13.29
N ASN A 164 3.86 -14.18 12.12
CA ASN A 164 2.72 -14.88 11.56
C ASN A 164 3.21 -15.76 10.39
N PRO A 165 2.39 -16.71 9.88
CA PRO A 165 2.83 -17.64 8.82
C PRO A 165 3.42 -17.00 7.57
N VAL A 166 3.11 -15.72 7.34
CA VAL A 166 3.28 -15.01 6.06
C VAL A 166 4.12 -13.75 6.15
N ALA A 167 4.20 -13.12 7.32
CA ALA A 167 4.95 -11.89 7.57
C ALA A 167 5.22 -11.73 9.08
N CYS A 168 6.19 -10.89 9.43
CA CYS A 168 6.27 -10.33 10.77
C CYS A 168 5.35 -9.12 10.87
N LEU A 169 4.34 -9.21 11.74
CA LEU A 169 3.30 -8.19 11.91
C LEU A 169 3.00 -7.96 13.39
N LEU A 170 2.02 -7.11 13.71
CA LEU A 170 1.52 -6.99 15.08
C LEU A 170 0.96 -8.35 15.55
N LYS A 171 1.22 -8.72 16.80
CA LYS A 171 0.76 -9.97 17.41
C LYS A 171 -0.75 -10.00 17.54
N GLU A 172 -1.36 -11.13 17.24
CA GLU A 172 -2.80 -11.34 17.39
C GLU A 172 -3.15 -11.67 18.86
N GLU A 173 -2.94 -10.73 19.80
CA GLU A 173 -3.30 -10.92 21.22
C GLU A 173 -4.56 -10.12 21.61
N ARG A 174 -5.46 -10.72 22.40
CA ARG A 174 -6.69 -10.06 22.88
C ARG A 174 -6.37 -8.93 23.87
N GLY A 175 -7.14 -7.84 23.83
CA GLY A 175 -7.00 -6.69 24.75
C GLY A 175 -6.54 -5.41 24.05
N ILE A 176 -5.53 -4.72 24.60
CA ILE A 176 -5.03 -3.43 24.05
C ILE A 176 -4.55 -3.58 22.59
N LEU A 177 -4.06 -4.76 22.17
CA LEU A 177 -3.67 -4.99 20.77
C LEU A 177 -4.87 -5.04 19.81
N SER A 178 -6.05 -5.53 20.23
CA SER A 178 -7.28 -5.46 19.43
C SER A 178 -7.65 -4.00 19.10
N ILE A 179 -7.33 -3.05 20.00
CA ILE A 179 -7.56 -1.62 19.75
C ILE A 179 -6.66 -1.11 18.62
N HIS A 180 -5.40 -1.54 18.53
CA HIS A 180 -4.51 -1.15 17.43
C HIS A 180 -4.98 -1.71 16.08
N PHE A 181 -5.42 -2.97 16.03
CA PHE A 181 -6.01 -3.53 14.80
C PHE A 181 -7.30 -2.81 14.42
N LEU A 182 -8.15 -2.46 15.39
CA LEU A 182 -9.35 -1.67 15.15
C LEU A 182 -9.02 -0.25 14.63
N GLN A 183 -7.98 0.38 15.19
CA GLN A 183 -7.50 1.69 14.72
C GLN A 183 -6.97 1.62 13.29
N ILE A 184 -6.18 0.59 12.97
CA ILE A 184 -5.65 0.33 11.63
C ILE A 184 -6.79 0.03 10.65
N ALA A 185 -7.73 -0.82 11.03
CA ALA A 185 -8.92 -1.15 10.23
C ALA A 185 -9.75 0.11 9.96
N LEU A 186 -10.04 0.90 10.99
CA LEU A 186 -10.77 2.15 10.87
C LEU A 186 -10.02 3.13 9.95
N PHE A 187 -8.70 3.22 10.08
CA PHE A 187 -7.87 4.07 9.23
C PHE A 187 -7.96 3.67 7.75
N PHE A 188 -7.88 2.37 7.43
CA PHE A 188 -8.09 1.88 6.06
C PHE A 188 -9.51 2.16 5.57
N LEU A 189 -10.53 1.88 6.36
CA LEU A 189 -11.94 2.08 6.00
C LEU A 189 -12.26 3.55 5.74
N VAL A 190 -11.82 4.45 6.62
CA VAL A 190 -12.02 5.90 6.47
C VAL A 190 -11.29 6.41 5.24
N SER A 191 -10.04 6.01 5.03
CA SER A 191 -9.27 6.40 3.84
C SER A 191 -9.93 5.89 2.55
N LEU A 192 -10.39 4.65 2.55
CA LEU A 192 -11.11 4.05 1.43
C LEU A 192 -12.41 4.78 1.13
N ALA A 193 -13.19 5.14 2.17
CA ALA A 193 -14.42 5.90 2.02
C ALA A 193 -14.15 7.31 1.46
N ILE A 194 -13.12 8.01 1.97
CA ILE A 194 -12.72 9.33 1.48
C ILE A 194 -12.30 9.25 0.01
N ILE A 195 -11.37 8.34 -0.33
CA ILE A 195 -10.90 8.13 -1.70
C ILE A 195 -12.10 7.87 -2.61
N THR A 196 -12.90 6.86 -2.29
CA THR A 196 -14.05 6.46 -3.10
C THR A 196 -15.04 7.61 -3.30
N GLY A 197 -15.38 8.33 -2.24
CA GLY A 197 -16.30 9.48 -2.30
C GLY A 197 -15.77 10.64 -3.16
N LEU A 198 -14.49 10.99 -3.01
CA LEU A 198 -13.84 12.04 -3.80
C LEU A 198 -13.80 11.67 -5.29
N TYR A 199 -13.49 10.41 -5.60
CA TYR A 199 -13.45 9.93 -6.97
C TYR A 199 -14.82 9.82 -7.62
N ILE A 200 -15.84 9.31 -6.90
CA ILE A 200 -17.23 9.30 -7.39
C ILE A 200 -17.65 10.74 -7.72
N SER A 201 -17.33 11.70 -6.84
CA SER A 201 -17.64 13.11 -7.06
C SER A 201 -16.95 13.67 -8.31
N MET A 202 -15.65 13.40 -8.48
CA MET A 202 -14.90 13.78 -9.69
C MET A 202 -15.49 13.15 -10.95
N TRP A 203 -15.87 11.88 -10.89
CA TRP A 203 -16.43 11.16 -12.03
C TRP A 203 -17.79 11.70 -12.45
N ILE A 204 -18.68 11.98 -11.48
CA ILE A 204 -19.98 12.62 -11.74
C ILE A 204 -19.76 14.00 -12.36
N TYR A 205 -18.82 14.78 -11.83
CA TYR A 205 -18.48 16.11 -12.37
C TYR A 205 -17.99 16.02 -13.82
N ILE A 206 -17.01 15.16 -14.10
CA ILE A 206 -16.46 14.96 -15.46
C ILE A 206 -17.54 14.46 -16.42
N ARG A 207 -18.41 13.53 -16.01
CA ARG A 207 -19.52 13.08 -16.87
C ARG A 207 -20.49 14.20 -17.20
N ARG A 208 -20.92 14.98 -16.22
CA ARG A 208 -21.83 16.13 -16.45
C ARG A 208 -21.20 17.14 -17.41
N GLN A 209 -19.92 17.47 -17.19
CA GLN A 209 -19.12 18.33 -18.07
C GLN A 209 -18.98 17.74 -19.48
N THR A 210 -18.78 16.43 -19.61
CA THR A 210 -18.66 15.76 -20.93
C THR A 210 -19.98 15.80 -21.70
N THR A 211 -21.12 15.58 -21.03
CA THR A 211 -22.45 15.70 -21.65
C THR A 211 -22.71 17.13 -22.12
N ALA A 212 -22.32 18.14 -21.31
CA ALA A 212 -22.43 19.55 -21.67
C ALA A 212 -21.43 20.00 -22.75
N MET A 213 -20.24 19.38 -22.82
CA MET A 213 -19.27 19.64 -23.88
C MET A 213 -19.69 19.00 -25.19
N ASN A 214 -20.23 17.77 -25.20
CA ASN A 214 -20.76 17.14 -26.40
C ASN A 214 -21.83 17.99 -27.11
N SER A 215 -22.58 18.79 -26.37
CA SER A 215 -23.58 19.71 -26.93
C SER A 215 -23.00 21.05 -27.42
N THR A 216 -21.75 21.39 -27.09
CA THR A 216 -21.24 22.77 -27.20
C THR A 216 -19.84 22.92 -27.81
N PHE A 217 -18.94 21.95 -27.62
CA PHE A 217 -17.55 21.97 -28.09
C PHE A 217 -17.14 20.60 -28.66
N GLY A 218 -16.47 20.61 -29.81
CA GLY A 218 -16.24 19.45 -30.67
C GLY A 218 -15.70 18.16 -30.03
N GLN A 219 -15.87 17.06 -30.77
CA GLN A 219 -15.70 15.65 -30.38
C GLN A 219 -14.36 15.31 -29.66
N GLN A 220 -13.29 16.06 -29.95
CA GLN A 220 -11.96 15.83 -29.35
C GLN A 220 -11.92 16.13 -27.83
N SER A 221 -12.64 17.16 -27.35
CA SER A 221 -12.65 17.51 -25.92
C SER A 221 -13.36 16.44 -25.10
N ALA A 222 -14.46 15.90 -25.63
CA ALA A 222 -15.21 14.83 -25.00
C ALA A 222 -14.43 13.51 -24.92
N VAL A 223 -13.64 13.19 -25.96
CA VAL A 223 -12.76 12.01 -25.97
C VAL A 223 -11.71 12.10 -24.85
N ASN A 224 -11.08 13.27 -24.69
CA ASN A 224 -10.09 13.50 -23.64
C ASN A 224 -10.70 13.41 -22.23
N ALA A 225 -11.89 13.98 -22.03
CA ALA A 225 -12.62 13.89 -20.75
C ALA A 225 -13.01 12.45 -20.41
N ARG A 226 -13.48 11.68 -21.40
CA ARG A 226 -13.80 10.25 -21.23
C ARG A 226 -12.57 9.42 -20.88
N ARG A 227 -11.43 9.68 -21.53
CA ARG A 227 -10.15 9.01 -21.24
C ARG A 227 -9.68 9.32 -19.82
N LEU A 228 -9.77 10.58 -19.40
CA LEU A 228 -9.48 10.99 -18.02
C LEU A 228 -10.37 10.25 -17.02
N ALA A 229 -11.69 10.19 -17.26
CA ALA A 229 -12.61 9.48 -16.38
C ALA A 229 -12.29 7.98 -16.26
N LEU A 230 -11.97 7.30 -17.36
CA LEU A 230 -11.57 5.89 -17.35
C LEU A 230 -10.28 5.66 -16.56
N ASN A 231 -9.27 6.50 -16.76
CA ASN A 231 -8.01 6.42 -16.04
C ASN A 231 -8.22 6.62 -14.53
N LEU A 232 -9.08 7.57 -14.14
CA LEU A 232 -9.43 7.80 -12.74
C LEU A 232 -10.16 6.59 -12.13
N SER A 233 -11.08 5.96 -12.87
CA SER A 233 -11.79 4.75 -12.42
C SER A 233 -10.85 3.56 -12.20
N LEU A 234 -9.83 3.39 -13.04
CA LEU A 234 -8.83 2.33 -12.87
C LEU A 234 -8.01 2.51 -11.59
N TYR A 235 -7.59 3.74 -11.28
CA TYR A 235 -6.91 4.03 -10.01
C TYR A 235 -7.76 3.64 -8.81
N VAL A 236 -9.04 4.06 -8.79
CA VAL A 236 -9.97 3.74 -7.69
C VAL A 236 -10.13 2.24 -7.52
N LEU A 237 -10.40 1.52 -8.61
CA LEU A 237 -10.65 0.09 -8.56
C LEU A 237 -9.48 -0.66 -7.91
N ILE A 238 -8.26 -0.31 -8.28
CA ILE A 238 -7.05 -0.93 -7.74
C ILE A 238 -6.89 -0.62 -6.25
N HIS A 239 -7.11 0.63 -5.85
CA HIS A 239 -7.03 1.03 -4.44
C HIS A 239 -8.11 0.36 -3.61
N VAL A 240 -9.33 0.22 -4.14
CA VAL A 240 -10.43 -0.48 -3.46
C VAL A 240 -10.10 -1.95 -3.27
N ILE A 241 -9.51 -2.60 -4.27
CA ILE A 241 -9.12 -4.02 -4.17
C ILE A 241 -8.00 -4.19 -3.13
N GLN A 242 -6.94 -3.40 -3.21
CA GLN A 242 -5.78 -3.52 -2.33
C GLN A 242 -6.10 -3.15 -0.88
N PHE A 243 -6.59 -1.92 -0.65
CA PHE A 243 -6.88 -1.44 0.70
C PHE A 243 -8.16 -2.03 1.27
N GLY A 244 -9.10 -2.44 0.42
CA GLY A 244 -10.28 -3.20 0.86
C GLY A 244 -9.90 -4.56 1.43
N ALA A 245 -8.96 -5.28 0.79
CA ALA A 245 -8.46 -6.54 1.32
C ALA A 245 -7.79 -6.35 2.70
N ASN A 246 -6.91 -5.34 2.83
CA ASN A 246 -6.27 -5.00 4.11
C ASN A 246 -7.28 -4.58 5.18
N ALA A 247 -8.34 -3.83 4.81
CA ALA A 247 -9.40 -3.42 5.73
C ALA A 247 -10.21 -4.62 6.25
N ILE A 248 -10.55 -5.56 5.35
CA ILE A 248 -11.26 -6.79 5.70
C ILE A 248 -10.42 -7.62 6.68
N GLU A 249 -9.14 -7.84 6.36
CA GLU A 249 -8.22 -8.59 7.22
C GLU A 249 -8.07 -7.93 8.59
N ALA A 250 -7.79 -6.62 8.64
CA ALA A 250 -7.63 -5.90 9.91
C ALA A 250 -8.90 -5.91 10.76
N THR A 251 -10.07 -5.82 10.14
CA THR A 251 -11.37 -5.92 10.84
C THR A 251 -11.59 -7.33 11.38
N TRP A 252 -11.22 -8.36 10.61
CA TRP A 252 -11.35 -9.74 11.03
C TRP A 252 -10.48 -10.01 12.26
N ILE A 253 -9.19 -9.67 12.19
CA ILE A 253 -8.21 -9.84 13.28
C ILE A 253 -8.66 -9.13 14.57
N ALA A 254 -9.37 -8.00 14.45
CA ALA A 254 -9.89 -7.28 15.61
C ALA A 254 -10.97 -8.06 16.37
N ILE A 255 -11.67 -8.98 15.71
CA ILE A 255 -12.77 -9.79 16.25
C ILE A 255 -12.28 -11.22 16.59
N GLU A 256 -11.64 -11.89 15.63
CA GLU A 256 -11.18 -13.27 15.72
C GLU A 256 -10.04 -13.58 14.73
N GLU A 257 -9.38 -14.73 14.87
CA GLU A 257 -8.33 -15.15 13.93
C GLU A 257 -8.92 -15.41 12.53
N PRO A 258 -8.43 -14.73 11.47
CA PRO A 258 -8.96 -14.92 10.13
C PRO A 258 -8.60 -16.32 9.58
N PRO A 259 -9.47 -16.93 8.75
CA PRO A 259 -9.12 -18.15 8.05
C PRO A 259 -7.84 -17.99 7.24
N VAL A 260 -6.98 -19.01 7.28
CA VAL A 260 -5.67 -19.00 6.61
C VAL A 260 -5.78 -18.62 5.12
N GLY A 261 -6.82 -19.07 4.42
CA GLY A 261 -7.07 -18.71 3.02
C GLY A 261 -7.36 -17.23 2.78
N VAL A 262 -8.07 -16.55 3.70
CA VAL A 262 -8.33 -15.10 3.64
C VAL A 262 -7.03 -14.32 3.82
N ARG A 263 -6.18 -14.78 4.73
CA ARG A 263 -4.87 -14.17 4.99
C ARG A 263 -3.97 -14.29 3.75
N TYR A 264 -3.92 -15.46 3.12
CA TYR A 264 -3.19 -15.64 1.87
C TYR A 264 -3.72 -14.78 0.73
N ALA A 265 -5.04 -14.72 0.56
CA ALA A 265 -5.65 -13.90 -0.49
C ALA A 265 -5.30 -12.41 -0.29
N THR A 266 -5.41 -11.91 0.93
CA THR A 266 -5.12 -10.49 1.24
C THR A 266 -3.67 -10.15 0.95
N ILE A 267 -2.75 -10.99 1.41
CA ILE A 267 -1.32 -10.79 1.20
C ILE A 267 -0.95 -10.91 -0.28
N PHE A 268 -1.52 -11.88 -1.00
CA PHE A 268 -1.29 -12.02 -2.44
C PHE A 268 -1.80 -10.80 -3.21
N ILE A 269 -2.99 -10.31 -2.87
CA ILE A 269 -3.56 -9.07 -3.43
C ILE A 269 -2.63 -7.87 -3.12
N GLY A 270 -2.18 -7.72 -1.87
CA GLY A 270 -1.22 -6.67 -1.50
C GLY A 270 0.12 -6.78 -2.26
N ALA A 271 0.60 -8.00 -2.46
CA ALA A 271 1.87 -8.30 -3.13
C ALA A 271 1.84 -8.01 -4.64
N THR A 272 0.67 -8.07 -5.28
CA THR A 272 0.46 -7.64 -6.68
C THR A 272 0.45 -6.12 -6.86
N GLY A 273 0.50 -5.34 -5.78
CA GLY A 273 0.15 -3.93 -5.88
C GLY A 273 1.11 -3.08 -6.71
N GLY A 274 2.41 -3.36 -6.70
CA GLY A 274 3.39 -2.67 -7.56
C GLY A 274 3.16 -2.97 -9.03
N ILE A 275 2.74 -4.19 -9.37
CA ILE A 275 2.31 -4.56 -10.72
C ILE A 275 1.08 -3.75 -11.13
N MET A 276 0.06 -3.72 -10.28
CA MET A 276 -1.20 -3.02 -10.53
C MET A 276 -0.99 -1.49 -10.66
N ASN A 277 -0.25 -0.89 -9.73
CA ASN A 277 0.08 0.53 -9.71
C ASN A 277 0.92 0.91 -10.92
N GLY A 278 1.93 0.10 -11.26
CA GLY A 278 2.78 0.32 -12.43
C GLY A 278 2.00 0.19 -13.74
N ALA A 279 1.11 -0.79 -13.86
CA ALA A 279 0.26 -0.95 -15.03
C ALA A 279 -0.64 0.28 -15.25
N VAL A 280 -1.25 0.81 -14.19
CA VAL A 280 -2.04 2.04 -14.30
C VAL A 280 -1.15 3.22 -14.66
N TYR A 281 -0.01 3.39 -13.99
CA TYR A 281 0.90 4.50 -14.28
C TYR A 281 1.30 4.53 -15.76
N LEU A 282 1.73 3.38 -16.30
CA LEU A 282 2.14 3.25 -17.70
C LEU A 282 0.96 3.46 -18.66
N THR A 283 -0.24 3.02 -18.30
CA THR A 283 -1.44 3.21 -19.13
C THR A 283 -1.86 4.68 -19.20
N VAL A 284 -1.80 5.39 -18.07
CA VAL A 284 -2.15 6.81 -18.00
C VAL A 284 -1.14 7.71 -18.71
N HIS A 285 0.15 7.34 -18.69
CA HIS A 285 1.24 8.12 -19.26
C HIS A 285 1.70 7.67 -20.67
N LYS A 286 0.96 6.76 -21.33
CA LYS A 286 1.27 6.29 -22.70
C LYS A 286 0.99 7.34 -23.80
N ASN A 287 0.68 8.59 -23.47
CA ASN A 287 0.46 9.70 -24.39
C ASN A 287 1.01 11.01 -23.81
#